data_AF-A0A2D6GFF9-F1
#
_entry.id   AF-A0A2D6GFF9-F1
#
_cell.length_a   1.000
_cell.length_b   1.000
_cell.length_c   1.000
_cell.angle_alpha   90.00
_cell.angle_beta   90.00
_cell.angle_gamma   90.00
#
_symmetry.space_group_name_H-M   'P 1'
#
loop_
_entity.id
_entity.type
_entity.pdbx_description
1 polymer ?
#
loop_
_entity_poly.entity_id
_entity_poly.type
_entity_poly.pdbx_seq_one_letter_code
_entity_poly.pdbx_strand_id
1 'polypeptide(L)'
;MANTLARATFDIAEDHLRDMVLDGYDLPREFETYRMLREGPLDNPTLAEQGFPGSTEERFRHAGRINGYTREFGAKLPKMNDDGSIFVAGSVVHLFDEPDSVSAWARDIFVADFESHVGKDVGRGQQLLSVEKLEPVGFFDDAVALKAVHSSQRGLVSSTVIDFRVGRILGVAFVGVVGDHLRLETATTLGIALEKRIVSVVLGV
;
A
#
# COMPACT_ATOMS: atom_id res chain seq x y z
N MET A 1 1.64 7.39 24.84
CA MET A 1 0.98 7.87 23.61
C MET A 1 0.63 6.73 22.66
N ALA A 2 1.55 5.81 22.32
CA ALA A 2 1.27 4.67 21.44
C ALA A 2 0.03 3.84 21.85
N ASN A 3 -0.11 3.53 23.15
CA ASN A 3 -1.26 2.80 23.68
C ASN A 3 -2.59 3.59 23.59
N THR A 4 -2.54 4.92 23.60
CA THR A 4 -3.74 5.77 23.48
C THR A 4 -4.21 5.82 22.03
N LEU A 5 -3.28 5.97 21.09
CA LEU A 5 -3.58 5.93 19.65
C LEU A 5 -4.11 4.55 19.24
N ALA A 6 -3.46 3.47 19.69
CA ALA A 6 -3.94 2.11 19.44
C ALA A 6 -5.36 1.88 19.97
N ARG A 7 -5.67 2.36 21.17
CA ARG A 7 -7.03 2.30 21.71
C ARG A 7 -8.05 3.08 20.88
N ALA A 8 -7.70 4.30 20.43
CA ALA A 8 -8.58 5.11 19.60
C ALA A 8 -8.94 4.42 18.27
N THR A 9 -8.05 3.57 17.74
CA THR A 9 -8.37 2.82 16.51
C THR A 9 -9.52 1.83 16.69
N PHE A 10 -9.86 1.39 17.91
CA PHE A 10 -11.03 0.52 18.15
C PHE A 10 -12.37 1.20 17.86
N ASP A 11 -12.43 2.53 17.83
CA ASP A 11 -13.65 3.27 17.49
C ASP A 11 -13.87 3.39 15.97
N ILE A 12 -12.89 2.98 15.15
CA ILE A 12 -12.94 3.09 13.68
C ILE A 12 -13.80 1.99 13.04
N ALA A 13 -14.88 2.34 12.38
CA ALA A 13 -15.65 1.41 11.56
C ALA A 13 -15.22 1.45 10.08
N GLU A 14 -15.69 0.49 9.29
CA GLU A 14 -15.33 0.34 7.87
C GLU A 14 -15.66 1.58 7.02
N ASP A 15 -16.70 2.32 7.39
CA ASP A 15 -17.13 3.56 6.75
C ASP A 15 -16.11 4.70 6.87
N HIS A 16 -15.28 4.69 7.91
CA HIS A 16 -14.22 5.67 8.12
C HIS A 16 -13.01 5.46 7.19
N LEU A 17 -12.84 4.26 6.63
CA LEU A 17 -11.65 3.91 5.84
C LEU A 17 -11.49 4.78 4.58
N ARG A 18 -12.61 5.20 3.99
CA ARG A 18 -12.63 6.11 2.85
C ARG A 18 -11.97 7.45 3.17
N ASP A 19 -12.12 7.93 4.40
CA ASP A 19 -11.61 9.24 4.80
C ASP A 19 -10.15 9.18 5.24
N MET A 20 -9.59 7.98 5.44
CA MET A 20 -8.22 7.78 5.88
C MET A 20 -7.20 7.71 4.73
N VAL A 21 -7.61 7.30 3.53
CA VAL A 21 -6.74 7.33 2.35
C VAL A 21 -6.48 8.76 1.89
N LEU A 22 -5.37 8.97 1.19
CA LEU A 22 -4.99 10.30 0.70
C LEU A 22 -5.97 10.81 -0.35
N ASP A 23 -6.30 12.09 -0.27
CA ASP A 23 -6.94 12.84 -1.35
C ASP A 23 -5.90 13.57 -2.21
N GLY A 24 -6.31 14.06 -3.37
CA GLY A 24 -5.40 14.74 -4.32
C GLY A 24 -4.67 15.95 -3.72
N TYR A 25 -5.25 16.60 -2.70
CA TYR A 25 -4.63 17.74 -1.99
C TYR A 25 -3.59 17.31 -0.95
N ASP A 26 -3.62 16.05 -0.51
CA ASP A 26 -2.65 15.50 0.44
C ASP A 26 -1.40 14.96 -0.25
N LEU A 27 -1.43 14.84 -1.59
CA LEU A 27 -0.32 14.30 -2.35
C LEU A 27 0.89 15.24 -2.33
N PRO A 28 2.12 14.69 -2.25
CA PRO A 28 3.34 15.45 -2.46
C PRO A 28 3.31 16.27 -3.78
N ARG A 29 3.98 17.42 -3.79
CA ARG A 29 3.98 18.36 -4.92
C ARG A 29 4.37 17.72 -6.26
N GLU A 30 5.21 16.70 -6.24
CA GLU A 30 5.59 15.94 -7.44
C GLU A 30 4.40 15.29 -8.17
N PHE A 31 3.29 15.06 -7.45
CA PHE A 31 2.04 14.48 -7.97
C PHE A 31 0.93 15.50 -8.21
N GLU A 32 1.20 16.81 -8.17
CA GLU A 32 0.17 17.87 -8.34
C GLU A 32 -0.62 17.74 -9.65
N THR A 33 0.01 17.19 -10.69
CA THR A 33 -0.62 16.96 -12.00
C THR A 33 -1.34 15.62 -12.13
N TYR A 34 -1.23 14.75 -11.12
CA TYR A 34 -1.84 13.44 -11.14
C TYR A 34 -3.35 13.56 -10.91
N ARG A 35 -4.08 12.56 -11.39
CA ARG A 35 -5.54 12.46 -11.25
C ARG A 35 -5.88 11.09 -10.70
N MET A 36 -7.00 11.03 -9.97
CA MET A 36 -7.52 9.78 -9.44
C MET A 36 -7.78 8.81 -10.60
N LEU A 37 -7.08 7.68 -10.58
CA LEU A 37 -7.25 6.59 -11.55
C LEU A 37 -8.27 5.58 -11.04
N ARG A 38 -8.21 5.31 -9.74
CA ARG A 38 -8.99 4.26 -9.11
C ARG A 38 -9.26 4.65 -7.66
N GLU A 39 -10.49 4.42 -7.21
CA GLU A 39 -10.84 4.44 -5.80
C GLU A 39 -11.88 3.36 -5.51
N GLY A 40 -11.96 2.94 -4.25
CA GLY A 40 -13.09 2.15 -3.79
C GLY A 40 -12.77 1.21 -2.63
N PRO A 41 -13.80 0.51 -2.13
CA PRO A 41 -13.64 -0.56 -1.16
C PRO A 41 -12.69 -1.63 -1.69
N LEU A 42 -11.93 -2.21 -0.77
CA LEU A 42 -11.03 -3.32 -1.01
C LEU A 42 -11.38 -4.41 0.02
N ASP A 43 -12.52 -5.05 -0.13
CA ASP A 43 -12.92 -6.15 0.74
C ASP A 43 -12.05 -7.40 0.52
N ASN A 44 -12.19 -8.40 1.39
CA ASN A 44 -11.38 -9.62 1.29
C ASN A 44 -11.57 -10.36 -0.05
N PRO A 45 -12.80 -10.49 -0.62
CA PRO A 45 -13.00 -11.04 -1.96
C PRO A 45 -12.25 -10.26 -3.03
N THR A 46 -12.38 -8.93 -3.03
CA THR A 46 -11.75 -8.05 -4.01
C THR A 46 -10.23 -8.14 -3.92
N LEU A 47 -9.67 -8.18 -2.70
CA LEU A 47 -8.23 -8.35 -2.50
C LEU A 47 -7.76 -9.73 -2.98
N ALA A 48 -8.55 -10.79 -2.80
CA ALA A 48 -8.18 -12.14 -3.25
C ALA A 48 -8.16 -12.24 -4.77
N GLU A 49 -9.11 -11.58 -5.44
CA GLU A 49 -9.16 -11.51 -6.91
C GLU A 49 -8.02 -10.67 -7.50
N GLN A 50 -7.65 -9.58 -6.84
CA GLN A 50 -6.71 -8.59 -7.38
C GLN A 50 -5.27 -8.74 -6.89
N GLY A 51 -5.05 -9.49 -5.82
CA GLY A 51 -3.74 -9.78 -5.25
C GLY A 51 -2.98 -10.86 -6.03
N PHE A 52 -2.02 -11.50 -5.37
CA PHE A 52 -1.27 -12.59 -5.99
C PHE A 52 -2.17 -13.79 -6.34
N PRO A 53 -1.95 -14.45 -7.49
CA PRO A 53 -2.69 -15.66 -7.86
C PRO A 53 -2.66 -16.72 -6.76
N GLY A 54 -3.83 -17.29 -6.46
CA GLY A 54 -3.98 -18.29 -5.39
C GLY A 54 -4.27 -17.72 -4.00
N SER A 55 -4.38 -16.39 -3.87
CA SER A 55 -4.92 -15.75 -2.65
C SER A 55 -6.39 -16.10 -2.46
N THR A 56 -6.83 -16.21 -1.20
CA THR A 56 -8.22 -16.50 -0.86
C THR A 56 -8.75 -15.54 0.18
N GLU A 57 -10.07 -15.34 0.18
CA GLU A 57 -10.76 -14.52 1.17
C GLU A 57 -10.55 -15.07 2.59
N GLU A 58 -10.62 -16.39 2.75
CA GLU A 58 -10.40 -17.09 4.01
C GLU A 58 -9.03 -16.79 4.58
N ARG A 59 -8.00 -16.76 3.74
CA ARG A 59 -6.63 -16.46 4.19
C ARG A 59 -6.56 -15.08 4.84
N PHE A 60 -7.19 -14.08 4.25
CA PHE A 60 -7.18 -12.72 4.78
C PHE A 60 -8.02 -12.58 6.05
N ARG A 61 -9.17 -13.25 6.12
CA ARG A 61 -9.96 -13.33 7.37
C ARG A 61 -9.17 -13.98 8.51
N HIS A 62 -8.48 -15.09 8.26
CA HIS A 62 -7.66 -15.76 9.28
C HIS A 62 -6.48 -14.92 9.74
N ALA A 63 -6.00 -14.00 8.90
CA ALA A 63 -4.99 -13.02 9.25
C ALA A 63 -5.55 -11.81 10.04
N GLY A 64 -6.83 -11.84 10.43
CA GLY A 64 -7.48 -10.77 11.18
C GLY A 64 -7.96 -9.60 10.33
N ARG A 65 -7.85 -9.66 8.99
CA ARG A 65 -8.27 -8.56 8.11
C ARG A 65 -9.78 -8.49 7.99
N ILE A 66 -10.34 -7.32 8.31
CA ILE A 66 -11.77 -7.02 8.22
C ILE A 66 -12.09 -6.47 6.82
N ASN A 67 -11.53 -5.31 6.46
CA ASN A 67 -11.80 -4.65 5.17
C ASN A 67 -10.64 -3.70 4.78
N GLY A 68 -10.76 -2.99 3.66
CA GLY A 68 -9.85 -1.93 3.27
C GLY A 68 -10.47 -0.94 2.29
N TYR A 69 -9.72 0.12 2.00
CA TYR A 69 -10.07 1.12 1.00
C TYR A 69 -8.82 1.58 0.27
N THR A 70 -8.92 1.80 -1.04
CA THR A 70 -7.79 2.22 -1.88
C THR A 70 -8.09 3.50 -2.63
N ARG A 71 -7.06 4.33 -2.81
CA ARG A 71 -7.02 5.44 -3.79
C ARG A 71 -5.69 5.40 -4.52
N GLU A 72 -5.78 5.41 -5.84
CA GLU A 72 -4.64 5.42 -6.75
C GLU A 72 -4.73 6.64 -7.67
N PHE A 73 -3.57 7.25 -7.90
CA PHE A 73 -3.40 8.44 -8.70
C PHE A 73 -2.37 8.17 -9.79
N GLY A 74 -2.59 8.73 -10.97
CA GLY A 74 -1.66 8.59 -12.09
C GLY A 74 -1.56 9.85 -12.91
N ALA A 75 -0.46 9.94 -13.65
CA ALA A 75 -0.25 11.02 -14.58
C ALA A 75 -1.36 11.02 -15.66
N LYS A 76 -1.89 12.21 -15.98
CA LYS A 76 -2.89 12.39 -17.04
C LYS A 76 -2.43 11.85 -18.40
N LEU A 77 -1.13 11.93 -18.66
CA LEU A 77 -0.46 11.35 -19.83
C LEU A 77 0.71 10.51 -19.32
N PRO A 78 0.48 9.23 -19.00
CA PRO A 78 1.52 8.38 -18.44
C PRO A 78 2.59 8.15 -19.50
N LYS A 79 3.82 8.51 -19.18
CA LYS A 79 4.97 8.34 -20.07
C LYS A 79 5.53 6.93 -19.93
N MET A 80 4.76 5.95 -20.38
CA MET A 80 5.10 4.52 -20.23
C MET A 80 6.38 4.10 -20.98
N ASN A 81 6.93 4.99 -21.81
CA ASN A 81 8.17 4.78 -22.56
C ASN A 81 9.36 5.57 -21.98
N ASP A 82 9.13 6.41 -20.97
CA ASP A 82 10.17 7.26 -20.36
C ASP A 82 10.67 6.55 -19.09
N ASP A 83 11.84 5.92 -19.18
CA ASP A 83 12.51 5.25 -18.06
C ASP A 83 12.61 6.15 -16.82
N GLY A 84 12.33 5.58 -15.65
CA GLY A 84 12.32 6.29 -14.37
C GLY A 84 11.08 7.14 -14.09
N SER A 85 10.14 7.24 -15.04
CA SER A 85 8.87 7.96 -14.83
C SER A 85 7.97 7.22 -13.86
N ILE A 86 7.50 7.91 -12.83
CA ILE A 86 6.44 7.42 -11.97
C ILE A 86 5.14 7.44 -12.79
N PHE A 87 4.42 6.32 -12.82
CA PHE A 87 3.14 6.22 -13.54
C PHE A 87 1.95 6.10 -12.60
N VAL A 88 2.18 5.66 -11.36
CA VAL A 88 1.15 5.54 -10.33
C VAL A 88 1.72 5.85 -8.95
N ALA A 89 0.93 6.50 -8.12
CA ALA A 89 1.13 6.63 -6.68
C ALA A 89 -0.20 6.29 -6.00
N GLY A 90 -0.17 5.58 -4.88
CA GLY A 90 -1.40 5.15 -4.22
C GLY A 90 -1.27 5.02 -2.72
N SER A 91 -2.42 5.11 -2.07
CA SER A 91 -2.60 4.86 -0.65
C SER A 91 -3.70 3.83 -0.45
N VAL A 92 -3.44 2.85 0.42
CA VAL A 92 -4.43 1.87 0.87
C VAL A 92 -4.47 1.91 2.38
N VAL A 93 -5.65 1.72 2.95
CA VAL A 93 -5.80 1.44 4.37
C VAL A 93 -6.53 0.11 4.54
N HIS A 94 -6.12 -0.66 5.53
CA HIS A 94 -6.80 -1.89 5.92
C HIS A 94 -7.16 -1.86 7.40
N LEU A 95 -8.35 -2.35 7.70
CA LEU A 95 -8.84 -2.54 9.05
C LEU A 95 -8.60 -3.98 9.48
N PHE A 96 -7.99 -4.15 10.66
CA PHE A 96 -7.81 -5.44 11.30
C PHE A 96 -8.63 -5.53 12.59
N ASP A 97 -8.78 -6.76 13.09
CA ASP A 97 -9.34 -7.06 14.40
C ASP A 97 -8.48 -6.51 15.53
N GLU A 98 -7.17 -6.74 15.46
CA GLU A 98 -6.21 -6.43 16.52
C GLU A 98 -4.93 -5.79 15.96
N PRO A 99 -4.23 -4.92 16.72
CA PRO A 99 -2.94 -4.37 16.32
C PRO A 99 -1.87 -5.42 16.01
N ASP A 100 -1.87 -6.55 16.73
CA ASP A 100 -0.89 -7.62 16.51
C ASP A 100 -1.08 -8.30 15.15
N SER A 101 -2.32 -8.38 14.66
CA SER A 101 -2.65 -8.90 13.32
C SER A 101 -2.04 -8.02 12.21
N VAL A 102 -1.97 -6.70 12.41
CA VAL A 102 -1.30 -5.77 11.48
C VAL A 102 0.20 -6.06 11.40
N SER A 103 0.85 -6.25 12.56
CA SER A 103 2.27 -6.57 12.62
C SER A 103 2.60 -7.92 11.98
N ALA A 104 1.77 -8.93 12.24
CA ALA A 104 1.87 -10.25 11.63
C ALA A 104 1.66 -10.17 10.11
N TRP A 105 0.70 -9.37 9.64
CA TRP A 105 0.50 -9.15 8.21
C TRP A 105 1.75 -8.60 7.52
N ALA A 106 2.29 -7.48 8.01
CA ALA A 106 3.42 -6.81 7.37
C ALA A 106 4.67 -7.70 7.29
N ARG A 107 4.91 -8.53 8.32
CA ARG A 107 6.09 -9.38 8.42
C ARG A 107 5.91 -10.74 7.73
N ASP A 108 4.78 -11.38 7.97
CA ASP A 108 4.59 -12.81 7.66
C ASP A 108 3.74 -13.05 6.41
N ILE A 109 2.97 -12.05 5.96
CA ILE A 109 2.14 -12.16 4.75
C ILE A 109 2.70 -11.30 3.65
N PHE A 110 2.80 -9.99 3.85
CA PHE A 110 3.19 -9.05 2.80
C PHE A 110 4.56 -9.42 2.20
N VAL A 111 5.60 -9.47 3.02
CA VAL A 111 6.95 -9.78 2.55
C VAL A 111 7.04 -11.21 2.00
N ALA A 112 6.48 -12.19 2.71
CA ALA A 112 6.54 -13.59 2.30
C ALA A 112 5.79 -13.86 0.98
N ASP A 113 4.69 -13.16 0.72
CA ASP A 113 3.95 -13.26 -0.53
C ASP A 113 4.79 -12.77 -1.69
N PHE A 114 5.42 -11.60 -1.58
CA PHE A 114 6.32 -11.12 -2.62
C PHE A 114 7.48 -12.09 -2.85
N GLU A 115 8.16 -12.54 -1.79
CA GLU A 115 9.29 -13.47 -1.91
C GLU A 115 8.89 -14.81 -2.55
N SER A 116 7.75 -15.37 -2.16
CA SER A 116 7.29 -16.67 -2.67
C SER A 116 6.78 -16.61 -4.12
N HIS A 117 6.53 -15.42 -4.68
CA HIS A 117 6.09 -15.21 -6.05
C HIS A 117 7.20 -14.80 -7.02
N VAL A 118 8.45 -14.67 -6.55
CA VAL A 118 9.59 -14.42 -7.43
C VAL A 118 9.72 -15.54 -8.47
N GLY A 119 9.84 -15.15 -9.74
CA GLY A 119 9.88 -16.03 -10.90
C GLY A 119 8.51 -16.52 -11.40
N LYS A 120 7.40 -16.16 -10.74
CA LYS A 120 6.05 -16.60 -11.11
C LYS A 120 5.28 -15.54 -11.89
N ASP A 121 4.31 -15.98 -12.69
CA ASP A 121 3.29 -15.10 -13.26
C ASP A 121 2.41 -14.57 -12.11
N VAL A 122 2.22 -13.26 -12.07
CA VAL A 122 1.46 -12.56 -11.02
C VAL A 122 0.18 -11.91 -11.58
N GLY A 123 -0.28 -12.40 -12.73
CA GLY A 123 -1.46 -11.94 -13.43
C GLY A 123 -1.18 -10.85 -14.44
N ARG A 124 -2.16 -10.62 -15.34
CA ARG A 124 -2.15 -9.54 -16.35
C ARG A 124 -0.92 -9.54 -17.27
N GLY A 125 -0.32 -10.72 -17.49
CA GLY A 125 0.88 -10.88 -18.31
C GLY A 125 2.13 -10.26 -17.68
N GLN A 126 2.18 -10.22 -16.34
CA GLN A 126 3.32 -9.78 -15.58
C GLN A 126 3.98 -10.96 -14.85
N GLN A 127 5.31 -10.92 -14.75
CA GLN A 127 6.08 -11.84 -13.91
C GLN A 127 6.84 -11.04 -12.87
N LEU A 128 6.80 -11.47 -11.61
CA LEU A 128 7.64 -10.88 -10.57
C LEU A 128 9.07 -11.40 -10.72
N LEU A 129 10.03 -10.53 -11.01
CA LEU A 129 11.41 -10.89 -11.30
C LEU A 129 12.31 -10.86 -10.07
N SER A 130 12.13 -9.86 -9.20
CA SER A 130 12.93 -9.70 -7.99
C SER A 130 12.18 -8.89 -6.93
N VAL A 131 12.59 -9.09 -5.68
CA VAL A 131 12.10 -8.36 -4.51
C VAL A 131 13.31 -7.99 -3.65
N GLU A 132 13.33 -6.76 -3.17
CA GLU A 132 14.35 -6.22 -2.28
C GLU A 132 13.65 -5.65 -1.04
N LYS A 133 14.00 -6.11 0.16
CA LYS A 133 13.51 -5.54 1.42
C LYS A 133 14.23 -4.22 1.69
N LEU A 134 13.49 -3.26 2.19
CA LEU A 134 13.96 -1.89 2.44
C LEU A 134 13.59 -1.48 3.87
N GLU A 135 14.35 -0.54 4.42
CA GLU A 135 14.11 0.02 5.74
C GLU A 135 13.55 1.45 5.62
N PRO A 136 12.22 1.64 5.74
CA PRO A 136 11.64 2.97 5.77
C PRO A 136 11.91 3.64 7.13
N VAL A 137 11.99 4.97 7.15
CA VAL A 137 12.23 5.76 8.37
C VAL A 137 11.21 6.88 8.52
N GLY A 138 10.99 7.32 9.76
CA GLY A 138 10.12 8.46 10.07
C GLY A 138 8.67 8.12 10.41
N PHE A 139 8.30 6.84 10.40
CA PHE A 139 7.01 6.34 10.90
C PHE A 139 7.01 6.29 12.43
N PHE A 140 5.82 6.42 13.03
CA PHE A 140 5.66 6.43 14.49
C PHE A 140 5.86 5.04 15.11
N ASP A 141 5.46 4.00 14.40
CA ASP A 141 5.47 2.60 14.86
C ASP A 141 6.11 1.68 13.78
N ASP A 142 5.84 0.38 13.84
CA ASP A 142 6.33 -0.61 12.88
C ASP A 142 6.03 -0.22 11.42
N ALA A 143 7.08 -0.22 10.58
CA ALA A 143 6.98 -0.04 9.14
C ALA A 143 7.94 -0.98 8.41
N VAL A 144 7.51 -1.52 7.28
CA VAL A 144 8.27 -2.43 6.40
C VAL A 144 8.11 -1.94 4.98
N ALA A 145 9.18 -1.98 4.19
CA ALA A 145 9.13 -1.61 2.79
C ALA A 145 9.77 -2.66 1.90
N LEU A 146 9.34 -2.70 0.65
CA LEU A 146 9.99 -3.48 -0.39
C LEU A 146 10.00 -2.74 -1.71
N LYS A 147 10.96 -3.11 -2.55
CA LYS A 147 10.94 -2.86 -3.99
C LYS A 147 10.66 -4.18 -4.69
N ALA A 148 9.71 -4.19 -5.61
CA ALA A 148 9.42 -5.33 -6.48
C ALA A 148 9.62 -4.95 -7.94
N VAL A 149 10.28 -5.80 -8.72
CA VAL A 149 10.50 -5.59 -10.16
C VAL A 149 9.67 -6.58 -10.93
N HIS A 150 8.85 -6.09 -11.85
CA HIS A 150 7.97 -6.89 -12.69
C HIS A 150 8.39 -6.77 -14.16
N SER A 151 8.38 -7.88 -14.87
CA SER A 151 8.31 -7.84 -16.34
C SER A 151 6.87 -7.60 -16.76
N SER A 152 6.69 -6.88 -17.87
CA SER A 152 5.40 -6.70 -18.52
C SER A 152 5.56 -6.69 -20.04
N GLN A 153 4.45 -6.74 -20.77
CA GLN A 153 4.45 -6.59 -22.24
C GLN A 153 5.06 -5.27 -22.72
N ARG A 154 5.14 -4.25 -21.86
CA ARG A 154 5.68 -2.91 -22.19
C ARG A 154 7.10 -2.68 -21.68
N GLY A 155 7.75 -3.74 -21.17
CA GLY A 155 9.06 -3.65 -20.53
C GLY A 155 8.99 -3.80 -19.01
N LEU A 156 10.08 -3.46 -18.34
CA LEU A 156 10.19 -3.55 -16.89
C LEU A 156 9.41 -2.43 -16.22
N VAL A 157 8.82 -2.74 -15.07
CA VAL A 157 8.31 -1.76 -14.12
C VAL A 157 8.76 -2.17 -12.72
N SER A 158 9.00 -1.20 -11.86
CA SER A 158 9.25 -1.44 -10.44
C SER A 158 8.18 -0.77 -9.59
N SER A 159 7.85 -1.39 -8.47
CA SER A 159 7.05 -0.77 -7.41
C SER A 159 7.90 -0.63 -6.15
N THR A 160 7.72 0.47 -5.43
CA THR A 160 8.18 0.61 -4.05
C THR A 160 6.94 0.71 -3.18
N VAL A 161 6.80 -0.21 -2.22
CA VAL A 161 5.60 -0.36 -1.38
C VAL A 161 6.05 -0.29 0.09
N ILE A 162 5.31 0.45 0.91
CA ILE A 162 5.54 0.62 2.33
C ILE A 162 4.26 0.26 3.07
N ASP A 163 4.36 -0.70 3.98
CA ASP A 163 3.34 -1.09 4.95
C ASP A 163 3.73 -0.51 6.32
N PHE A 164 2.81 0.15 7.02
CA PHE A 164 3.06 0.70 8.36
C PHE A 164 1.84 0.60 9.27
N ARG A 165 2.08 0.50 10.58
CA ARG A 165 1.05 0.25 11.58
C ARG A 165 0.59 1.53 12.28
N VAL A 166 -0.73 1.69 12.40
CA VAL A 166 -1.38 2.65 13.29
C VAL A 166 -2.46 1.92 14.09
N GLY A 167 -2.12 1.43 15.28
CA GLY A 167 -3.05 0.56 16.04
C GLY A 167 -3.46 -0.68 15.24
N ARG A 168 -4.76 -0.88 15.04
CA ARG A 168 -5.32 -1.95 14.18
C ARG A 168 -5.52 -1.55 12.71
N ILE A 169 -4.98 -0.40 12.30
CA ILE A 169 -4.97 0.04 10.91
C ILE A 169 -3.61 -0.26 10.31
N LEU A 170 -3.61 -0.91 9.15
CA LEU A 170 -2.45 -0.99 8.27
C LEU A 170 -2.57 0.11 7.22
N GLY A 171 -1.64 1.05 7.22
CA GLY A 171 -1.46 2.00 6.13
C GLY A 171 -0.49 1.42 5.09
N VAL A 172 -0.82 1.59 3.81
CA VAL A 172 0.03 1.18 2.69
C VAL A 172 0.22 2.38 1.77
N ALA A 173 1.46 2.71 1.45
CA ALA A 173 1.80 3.71 0.45
C ALA A 173 2.68 3.08 -0.62
N PHE A 174 2.38 3.34 -1.89
CA PHE A 174 3.18 2.79 -2.97
C PHE A 174 3.34 3.73 -4.15
N VAL A 175 4.41 3.50 -4.90
CA VAL A 175 4.68 4.14 -6.18
C VAL A 175 5.12 3.12 -7.21
N GLY A 176 4.61 3.22 -8.42
CA GLY A 176 5.01 2.41 -9.57
C GLY A 176 5.78 3.25 -10.59
N VAL A 177 6.88 2.69 -11.10
CA VAL A 177 7.85 3.37 -11.96
C VAL A 177 8.12 2.54 -13.21
N VAL A 178 8.29 3.21 -14.34
CA VAL A 178 8.79 2.60 -15.57
C VAL A 178 10.27 2.26 -15.40
N GLY A 179 10.66 1.02 -15.72
CA GLY A 179 12.01 0.52 -15.54
C GLY A 179 12.29 -0.07 -14.16
N ASP A 180 13.55 -0.35 -13.86
CA ASP A 180 14.02 -0.87 -12.57
C ASP A 180 14.57 0.26 -11.69
N HIS A 181 13.67 0.99 -11.02
CA HIS A 181 14.03 2.16 -10.19
C HIS A 181 13.52 2.03 -8.76
N LEU A 182 14.36 2.43 -7.80
CA LEU A 182 13.98 2.53 -6.40
C LEU A 182 13.43 3.92 -6.10
N ARG A 183 12.27 4.01 -5.43
CA ARG A 183 11.64 5.29 -5.02
C ARG A 183 11.26 5.30 -3.55
N LEU A 184 12.18 4.84 -2.69
CA LEU A 184 11.95 4.76 -1.23
C LEU A 184 11.62 6.12 -0.61
N GLU A 185 12.35 7.18 -0.96
CA GLU A 185 12.13 8.53 -0.41
C GLU A 185 10.73 9.07 -0.77
N THR A 186 10.34 8.94 -2.05
CA THR A 186 9.01 9.32 -2.52
C THR A 186 7.92 8.50 -1.83
N ALA A 187 8.06 7.17 -1.77
CA ALA A 187 7.10 6.30 -1.09
C ALA A 187 7.01 6.61 0.41
N THR A 188 8.12 6.95 1.06
CA THR A 188 8.17 7.33 2.47
C THR A 188 7.44 8.64 2.71
N THR A 189 7.63 9.63 1.83
CA THR A 189 6.92 10.91 1.91
C THR A 189 5.40 10.70 1.80
N LEU A 190 4.97 9.84 0.86
CA LEU A 190 3.57 9.46 0.70
C LEU A 190 3.03 8.72 1.95
N GLY A 191 3.81 7.78 2.49
CA GLY A 191 3.45 7.02 3.69
C GLY A 191 3.31 7.90 4.93
N ILE A 192 4.21 8.87 5.14
CA ILE A 192 4.12 9.82 6.26
C ILE A 192 2.89 10.73 6.10
N ALA A 193 2.56 11.17 4.88
CA ALA A 193 1.33 11.90 4.62
C ALA A 193 0.11 11.06 4.98
N LEU A 194 0.11 9.77 4.60
CA LEU A 194 -0.97 8.84 4.91
C LEU A 194 -1.09 8.57 6.41
N GLU A 195 0.03 8.37 7.12
CA GLU A 195 0.04 8.17 8.58
C GLU A 195 -0.61 9.35 9.29
N LYS A 196 -0.24 10.58 8.91
CA LYS A 196 -0.86 11.81 9.46
C LYS A 196 -2.36 11.85 9.18
N ARG A 197 -2.78 11.49 7.97
CA ARG A 197 -4.19 11.45 7.59
C ARG A 197 -4.98 10.43 8.42
N ILE A 198 -4.45 9.21 8.56
CA ILE A 198 -5.04 8.17 9.41
C ILE A 198 -5.18 8.67 10.84
N VAL A 199 -4.10 9.25 11.42
CA VAL A 199 -4.12 9.78 12.79
C VAL A 199 -5.16 10.89 12.96
N SER A 200 -5.28 11.80 11.99
CA SER A 200 -6.31 12.85 11.99
C SER A 200 -7.72 12.27 12.08
N VAL A 201 -8.03 11.26 11.26
CA VAL A 201 -9.35 10.60 11.30
C VAL A 201 -9.57 9.87 12.63
N VAL A 202 -8.56 9.12 13.10
CA VAL A 202 -8.63 8.39 14.38
C VAL A 202 -8.86 9.30 15.58
N LEU A 203 -8.27 10.51 15.55
CA LEU A 203 -8.40 11.48 16.63
C LEU A 203 -9.55 12.48 16.43
N GLY A 204 -10.20 12.49 15.26
CA GLY A 204 -11.25 13.44 14.90
C GLY A 204 -10.77 14.88 14.75
N VAL A 205 -9.55 15.10 14.23
CA VAL A 205 -8.89 16.42 14.11
C VAL A 205 -8.47 16.79 12.69
#